data_AF-A0A5B8LTA1-F1
#
_entry.id   AF-A0A5B8LTA1-F1
#
_cell.length_a   1.000
_cell.length_b   1.000
_cell.length_c   1.000
_cell.angle_alpha   90.00
_cell.angle_beta   90.00
_cell.angle_gamma   90.00
#
_symmetry.space_group_name_H-M   'P 1'
#
loop_
_entity.id
_entity.type
_entity.pdbx_description
1 polymer ?
#
loop_
_entity_poly.entity_id
_entity_poly.type
_entity_poly.pdbx_seq_one_letter_code
_entity_poly.pdbx_strand_id
1 'polypeptide(L)' 'MKSISLAAMMLMSVLLAGCATTSGDFCDVASPIRPSVQDQVTDGTKRQIVAHNDYGSRACGWKS' A
#
# COMPACT_ATOMS: atom_id res chain seq x y z
N MET A 1 -12.90 35.89 -25.02
CA MET A 1 -13.79 35.14 -24.10
C MET A 1 -13.82 33.65 -24.41
N LYS A 2 -14.17 33.21 -25.64
CA LYS A 2 -14.13 31.78 -26.05
C LYS A 2 -12.77 31.09 -25.83
N SER A 3 -11.67 31.76 -26.13
CA SER A 3 -10.31 31.24 -25.95
C SER A 3 -9.90 31.04 -24.49
N ILE A 4 -10.35 31.93 -23.58
CA ILE A 4 -10.11 31.81 -22.14
C ILE A 4 -10.90 30.65 -21.55
N SER A 5 -12.16 30.47 -21.99
CA SER A 5 -12.99 29.33 -21.59
C SER A 5 -12.38 27.98 -22.01
N LEU A 6 -11.79 27.89 -23.20
CA LEU A 6 -11.10 26.69 -23.68
C LEU A 6 -9.83 26.39 -22.86
N ALA A 7 -9.02 27.41 -22.56
CA ALA A 7 -7.82 27.25 -21.73
C ALA A 7 -8.16 26.81 -20.30
N ALA A 8 -9.21 27.38 -19.70
CA ALA A 8 -9.68 26.99 -18.37
C ALA A 8 -10.19 25.54 -18.34
N MET A 9 -10.86 25.08 -19.41
CA MET A 9 -11.36 23.71 -19.51
C MET A 9 -10.23 22.69 -19.65
N MET A 10 -9.18 23.01 -20.42
CA MET A 10 -7.98 22.16 -20.53
C MET A 10 -7.17 22.13 -19.23
N LEU A 11 -7.08 23.25 -18.51
CA LEU A 11 -6.35 23.27 -17.23
C LEU A 11 -7.05 22.40 -16.18
N MET A 12 -8.39 22.42 -16.13
CA MET A 12 -9.17 21.61 -15.20
C MET A 12 -9.06 20.11 -15.48
N SER A 13 -8.95 19.67 -16.74
CA SER A 13 -8.79 18.25 -17.07
C SER A 13 -7.41 17.71 -16.68
N VAL A 14 -6.35 18.53 -16.76
CA VAL A 14 -4.99 18.14 -16.32
C VAL A 14 -4.91 18.02 -14.79
N LEU A 15 -5.60 18.89 -14.05
CA LEU A 15 -5.63 18.83 -12.57
C LEU A 15 -6.33 17.55 -12.04
N LEU A 16 -7.21 16.93 -12.82
CA LEU A 16 -7.89 15.68 -12.47
C LEU A 16 -7.07 14.42 -12.80
N ALA A 17 -5.99 14.52 -13.58
CA ALA A 17 -5.13 13.39 -13.94
C ALA A 17 -4.21 12.92 -12.80
N GLY A 18 -4.22 13.61 -11.65
CA GLY A 18 -3.38 13.29 -10.49
C GLY A 18 -3.89 12.15 -9.61
N CYS A 19 -5.09 11.61 -9.85
CA CYS A 19 -5.58 10.43 -9.12
C CYS A 19 -4.96 9.16 -9.70
N ALA A 20 -3.65 9.00 -9.52
CA ALA A 20 -2.99 7.72 -9.77
C ALA A 20 -3.43 6.74 -8.68
N THR A 21 -4.37 5.84 -9.01
CA THR A 21 -4.62 4.66 -8.20
C THR A 21 -3.31 3.89 -8.09
N THR A 22 -2.78 3.76 -6.88
CA THR A 22 -1.63 2.88 -6.63
C THR A 22 -2.05 1.48 -7.03
N SER A 23 -1.48 0.98 -8.13
CA SER A 23 -1.67 -0.40 -8.57
C SER A 23 -0.80 -1.33 -7.73
N GLY A 24 -1.39 -2.43 -7.28
CA GLY A 24 -0.71 -3.45 -6.48
C GLY A 24 -1.48 -3.72 -5.20
N ASP A 25 -1.69 -5.00 -4.91
CA ASP A 25 -2.31 -5.46 -3.68
C ASP A 25 -1.25 -5.63 -2.59
N PHE A 26 -1.69 -5.66 -1.33
CA PHE A 26 -0.80 -5.93 -0.19
C PHE A 26 0.10 -7.16 -0.41
N CYS A 27 -0.45 -8.19 -1.06
CA CYS A 27 0.25 -9.45 -1.32
C CYS A 27 1.41 -9.31 -2.32
N ASP A 28 1.44 -8.25 -3.13
CA ASP A 28 2.50 -8.01 -4.12
C ASP A 28 3.74 -7.35 -3.52
N VAL A 29 3.56 -6.61 -2.42
CA VAL A 29 4.59 -5.76 -1.82
C VAL A 29 5.03 -6.21 -0.44
N ALA A 30 4.24 -7.04 0.23
CA ALA A 30 4.54 -7.54 1.56
C ALA A 30 5.00 -9.00 1.53
N SER A 31 5.70 -9.40 2.59
CA SER A 31 6.14 -10.78 2.80
C SER A 31 6.08 -11.14 4.29
N PRO A 32 6.19 -12.44 4.63
CA PRO A 32 6.16 -12.87 6.02
C PRO A 32 7.37 -12.34 6.80
N ILE A 33 7.13 -11.78 7.98
CA ILE A 33 8.18 -11.26 8.86
C ILE A 33 8.70 -12.43 9.72
N ARG A 34 10.01 -12.69 9.68
CA ARG A 34 10.70 -13.74 10.43
C ARG A 34 11.93 -13.15 11.14
N PRO A 35 11.77 -12.59 12.36
CA PRO A 35 12.90 -12.09 13.13
C PRO A 35 13.92 -13.20 13.41
N SER A 36 15.20 -12.86 13.41
CA SER A 36 16.25 -13.76 13.87
C SER A 36 16.13 -13.98 15.38
N VAL A 37 16.75 -15.06 15.87
CA VAL A 37 16.79 -15.36 17.31
C VAL A 37 17.54 -14.30 18.13
N GLN A 38 18.41 -13.51 17.49
CA GLN A 38 19.13 -12.40 18.12
C GLN A 38 18.33 -11.09 18.13
N ASP A 39 17.22 -10.99 17.39
CA ASP A 39 16.45 -9.75 17.30
C ASP A 39 15.65 -9.52 18.59
N GLN A 40 15.91 -8.38 19.23
CA GLN A 40 15.15 -7.97 20.41
C GLN A 40 13.90 -7.20 19.98
N VAL A 41 12.75 -7.85 20.10
CA VAL A 41 11.44 -7.26 19.81
C VAL A 41 10.60 -7.15 21.08
N THR A 42 9.91 -6.01 21.23
CA THR A 42 8.96 -5.83 22.34
C THR A 42 7.76 -6.77 22.17
N ASP A 43 7.03 -7.03 23.26
CA ASP A 43 5.83 -7.87 23.17
C ASP A 43 4.74 -7.26 22.29
N GLY A 44 4.67 -5.92 22.21
CA GLY A 44 3.79 -5.23 21.26
C GLY A 44 4.14 -5.55 19.82
N THR A 45 5.42 -5.47 19.47
CA THR A 45 5.93 -5.77 18.13
C THR A 45 5.72 -7.25 17.77
N LYS A 46 5.95 -8.18 18.72
CA LYS A 46 5.66 -9.62 18.51
C LYS A 46 4.20 -9.85 18.09
N ARG A 47 3.25 -9.23 18.80
CA ARG A 47 1.82 -9.33 18.47
C ARG A 47 1.50 -8.80 17.09
N GLN A 48 2.12 -7.69 16.69
CA GLN A 48 1.94 -7.11 15.36
C GLN A 48 2.49 -8.03 14.25
N ILE A 49 3.67 -8.62 14.46
CA ILE A 49 4.28 -9.56 13.52
C ILE A 49 3.40 -10.79 13.32
N VAL A 50 2.86 -11.36 14.41
CA VAL A 50 1.95 -12.50 14.33
C VAL A 50 0.69 -12.12 13.55
N ALA A 51 0.05 -11.00 13.88
CA ALA A 51 -1.15 -10.55 13.19
C ALA A 51 -0.92 -10.29 11.69
N HIS A 52 0.22 -9.70 11.33
CA HIS A 52 0.64 -9.48 9.93
C HIS A 52 0.79 -10.80 9.18
N ASN A 53 1.52 -11.77 9.76
CA ASN A 53 1.74 -13.07 9.16
C ASN A 53 0.45 -13.89 9.04
N ASP A 54 -0.43 -13.84 10.04
CA ASP A 54 -1.72 -14.53 10.02
C ASP A 54 -2.67 -13.95 8.96
N TYR A 55 -2.65 -12.63 8.78
CA TYR A 55 -3.37 -12.01 7.67
C TYR A 55 -2.81 -12.47 6.32
N GLY A 56 -1.49 -12.40 6.13
CA GLY A 56 -0.87 -12.82 4.87
C GLY A 56 -1.02 -14.32 4.58
N SER A 57 -1.08 -15.18 5.60
CA SER A 57 -1.38 -16.60 5.40
C SER A 57 -2.80 -16.81 4.86
N ARG A 58 -3.79 -16.09 5.42
CA ARG A 58 -5.20 -16.19 5.01
C ARG A 58 -5.51 -15.49 3.68
N ALA A 59 -4.95 -14.29 3.48
CA ALA A 59 -5.28 -13.42 2.34
C ALA A 59 -4.33 -13.62 1.14
N CYS A 60 -3.07 -13.97 1.40
CA CYS A 60 -2.03 -14.07 0.36
C CYS A 60 -1.47 -15.50 0.19
N GLY A 61 -1.92 -16.47 0.99
CA GLY A 61 -1.42 -17.85 0.91
C GLY A 61 0.01 -18.03 1.39
N TRP A 62 0.52 -17.10 2.21
CA TRP A 62 1.88 -17.22 2.76
C TRP A 62 2.03 -18.46 3.63
N LYS A 63 3.19 -19.11 3.52
CA LYS A 63 3.55 -20.24 4.36
C LYS A 63 4.17 -19.74 5.67
N SER A 64 3.71 -20.33 6.76
CA SER A 64 4.18 -20.12 8.13
C SER A 64 5.61 -20.60 8.30
#